data_AF-A0A523TC46-F1
#
_entry.id   AF-A0A523TC46-F1
#
_cell.length_a   1.000
_cell.length_b   1.000
_cell.length_c   1.000
_cell.angle_alpha   90.00
_cell.angle_beta   90.00
_cell.angle_gamma   90.00
#
_symmetry.space_group_name_H-M   'P 1'
#
loop_
_entity.id
_entity.type
_entity.pdbx_description
1 polymer ?
#
loop_
_entity_poly.entity_id
_entity_poly.type
_entity_poly.pdbx_seq_one_letter_code
_entity_poly.pdbx_strand_id
1 'polypeptide(L)'
;MSISPIKIIFFPGMVVIPEIQLMTKRQKGIVSSIGLFINIALGITFIFLGWLLPNVFIAMFFINTAFFTSQIVLISLIPIRLSNGHFILKWHWSIFTIMIVIALAVFIGTILLGVFSF
;
A
#
# COMPACT_ATOMS: atom_id res chain seq x y z
N MET A 1 4.75 -33.79 -16.70
CA MET A 1 4.27 -32.55 -16.05
C MET A 1 5.44 -31.58 -16.01
N SER A 2 5.40 -30.53 -16.83
CA SER A 2 6.43 -29.49 -16.86
C SER A 2 6.14 -28.48 -15.75
N ILE A 3 6.96 -28.48 -14.70
CA ILE A 3 6.95 -27.46 -13.66
C ILE A 3 7.64 -26.24 -14.29
N SER A 4 6.84 -25.29 -14.79
CA SER A 4 7.39 -24.06 -15.37
C SER A 4 8.07 -23.23 -14.28
N PRO A 5 9.21 -22.56 -14.58
CA PRO A 5 10.04 -21.94 -13.58
C PRO A 5 9.30 -20.75 -12.95
N ILE A 6 9.35 -20.69 -11.62
CA ILE A 6 8.84 -19.62 -10.78
C ILE A 6 9.42 -18.31 -11.31
N LYS A 7 8.57 -17.50 -11.98
CA LYS A 7 8.94 -16.19 -12.49
C LYS A 7 8.84 -15.20 -11.33
N ILE A 8 9.91 -15.11 -10.56
CA ILE A 8 10.04 -14.20 -9.41
C ILE A 8 10.13 -12.77 -9.98
N ILE A 9 9.00 -12.08 -10.00
CA ILE A 9 8.96 -10.63 -10.25
C ILE A 9 8.99 -9.98 -8.87
N PHE A 10 10.18 -9.55 -8.46
CA PHE A 10 10.43 -8.80 -7.23
C PHE A 10 9.68 -7.46 -7.31
N PHE A 11 8.56 -7.32 -6.59
CA PHE A 11 8.03 -6.03 -6.17
C PHE A 11 8.25 -5.89 -4.67
N PRO A 12 8.95 -4.83 -4.20
CA PRO A 12 9.19 -4.63 -2.76
C PRO A 12 7.85 -4.50 -2.02
N GLY A 13 7.69 -5.26 -0.93
CA GLY A 13 6.48 -5.28 -0.09
C GLY A 13 5.46 -6.38 -0.39
N MET A 14 5.75 -7.30 -1.32
CA MET A 14 4.81 -8.35 -1.73
C MET A 14 5.19 -9.72 -1.13
N VAL A 15 4.31 -10.29 -0.31
CA VAL A 15 4.42 -11.70 0.11
C VAL A 15 4.01 -12.58 -1.06
N VAL A 16 4.97 -13.31 -1.65
CA VAL A 16 4.71 -14.22 -2.77
C VAL A 16 4.13 -15.51 -2.23
N ILE A 17 2.82 -15.71 -2.40
CA ILE A 17 2.17 -17.00 -2.13
C ILE A 17 2.14 -17.78 -3.46
N PRO A 18 2.94 -18.85 -3.64
CA PRO A 18 3.04 -19.60 -4.89
C PRO A 18 1.69 -20.20 -5.35
N GLU A 19 0.75 -20.39 -4.43
CA GLU A 19 -0.60 -20.90 -4.69
C GLU A 19 -1.60 -19.85 -5.20
N ILE A 20 -1.17 -18.59 -5.39
CA ILE A 20 -2.08 -17.54 -5.90
C ILE A 20 -2.78 -18.02 -7.15
N GLN A 21 -2.14 -18.73 -8.08
CA GLN A 21 -2.84 -19.19 -9.29
C GLN A 21 -4.04 -20.11 -9.01
N LEU A 22 -4.00 -20.91 -7.93
CA LEU A 22 -5.05 -21.85 -7.50
C LEU A 22 -6.18 -21.17 -6.70
N MET A 23 -5.97 -19.94 -6.22
CA MET A 23 -6.96 -19.23 -5.40
C MET A 23 -8.13 -18.68 -6.23
N THR A 24 -9.32 -18.69 -5.62
CA THR A 24 -10.52 -18.06 -6.22
C THR A 24 -10.34 -16.55 -6.38
N LYS A 25 -11.08 -15.95 -7.31
CA LYS A 25 -11.05 -14.50 -7.57
C LYS A 25 -11.26 -13.65 -6.30
N ARG A 26 -12.13 -14.12 -5.39
CA ARG A 26 -12.45 -13.47 -4.12
C ARG A 26 -11.29 -13.55 -3.12
N GLN A 27 -10.69 -14.72 -2.95
CA GLN A 27 -9.53 -14.90 -2.05
C GLN A 27 -8.32 -14.07 -2.50
N LYS A 28 -8.04 -14.04 -3.82
CA LYS A 28 -6.99 -13.18 -4.40
C LYS A 28 -7.20 -11.71 -4.06
N GLY A 29 -8.42 -11.20 -4.28
CA GLY A 29 -8.75 -9.82 -3.97
C GLY A 29 -8.55 -9.49 -2.48
N ILE A 30 -9.01 -10.37 -1.59
CA ILE A 30 -8.86 -10.21 -0.14
C ILE A 30 -7.38 -10.18 0.25
N VAL A 31 -6.60 -11.18 -0.13
CA VAL A 31 -5.17 -11.29 0.23
C VAL A 31 -4.38 -10.09 -0.29
N SER A 32 -4.60 -9.69 -1.54
CA SER A 32 -3.95 -8.50 -2.12
C SER A 32 -4.36 -7.20 -1.44
N SER A 33 -5.58 -7.11 -0.90
CA SER A 33 -6.07 -5.92 -0.21
C SER A 33 -5.51 -5.78 1.21
N ILE A 34 -5.30 -6.88 1.94
CA ILE A 34 -4.88 -6.86 3.35
C ILE A 34 -3.56 -6.11 3.54
N GLY A 35 -2.54 -6.43 2.75
CA GLY A 35 -1.24 -5.76 2.85
C GLY A 35 -1.32 -4.25 2.61
N LEU A 36 -2.19 -3.83 1.68
CA LEU A 36 -2.41 -2.41 1.41
C LEU A 36 -3.19 -1.72 2.53
N PHE A 37 -4.21 -2.37 3.10
CA PHE A 37 -4.92 -1.84 4.26
C PHE A 37 -4.00 -1.63 5.46
N ILE A 38 -3.10 -2.58 5.72
CA ILE A 38 -2.10 -2.46 6.80
C ILE A 38 -1.19 -1.26 6.55
N ASN A 39 -0.66 -1.11 5.33
CA ASN A 39 0.21 0.02 5.00
C ASN A 39 -0.51 1.37 5.06
N ILE A 40 -1.79 1.43 4.66
CA ILE A 40 -2.62 2.63 4.81
C ILE A 40 -2.81 2.96 6.30
N ALA A 41 -3.16 1.96 7.12
CA ALA A 41 -3.33 2.15 8.56
C ALA A 41 -2.03 2.65 9.22
N LEU A 42 -0.90 2.06 8.86
CA LEU A 42 0.43 2.51 9.31
C LEU A 42 0.69 3.96 8.90
N GLY A 43 0.44 4.32 7.63
CA GLY A 43 0.60 5.70 7.15
C GLY A 43 -0.23 6.70 7.95
N ILE A 44 -1.49 6.38 8.25
CA ILE A 44 -2.36 7.21 9.09
C ILE A 44 -1.80 7.33 10.51
N THR A 45 -1.38 6.23 11.12
CA THR A 45 -0.80 6.27 12.49
C THR A 45 0.47 7.10 12.55
N PHE A 46 1.33 7.01 11.54
CA PHE A 46 2.56 7.80 11.46
C PHE A 46 2.29 9.28 11.23
N ILE A 47 1.27 9.64 10.45
CA ILE A 47 0.79 11.03 10.35
C ILE A 47 0.38 11.56 11.73
N PHE A 48 -0.44 10.81 12.47
CA PHE A 48 -0.89 11.21 13.81
C PHE A 48 0.29 11.36 14.79
N LEU A 49 1.23 10.41 14.79
CA LEU A 49 2.43 10.48 15.62
C LEU A 49 3.29 11.69 15.26
N GLY A 50 3.50 11.94 13.96
CA GLY A 50 4.26 13.09 13.47
C GLY A 50 3.64 14.42 13.87
N TRP A 51 2.32 14.51 13.96
CA TRP A 51 1.65 15.74 14.37
C TRP A 51 1.65 15.96 15.90
N LEU A 52 1.58 14.88 16.70
CA LEU A 52 1.49 14.95 18.16
C LEU A 52 2.85 15.12 18.87
N LEU A 53 3.94 14.73 18.22
CA LEU A 53 5.26 14.69 18.85
C LEU A 53 5.89 16.10 18.91
N PRO A 54 6.36 16.55 20.09
CA PRO A 54 6.96 17.87 20.25
C PRO A 54 8.38 17.97 19.69
N ASN A 55 9.05 16.84 19.46
CA ASN A 55 10.40 16.81 18.91
C ASN A 55 10.36 16.78 17.38
N VAL A 56 10.80 17.88 16.76
CA VAL A 56 10.83 18.09 15.30
C VAL A 56 11.52 16.96 14.55
N PHE A 57 12.67 16.45 15.01
CA PHE A 57 13.40 15.40 14.31
C PHE A 57 12.64 14.07 14.29
N ILE A 58 12.00 13.72 15.42
CA ILE A 58 11.22 12.49 15.56
C ILE A 58 9.92 12.62 14.76
N ALA A 59 9.28 13.78 14.82
CA ALA A 59 8.08 14.09 14.06
C ALA A 59 8.32 14.01 12.54
N MET A 60 9.42 14.59 12.05
CA MET A 60 9.85 14.45 10.65
C MET A 60 10.15 13.01 10.26
N PHE A 61 10.75 12.20 11.13
CA PHE A 61 10.99 10.79 10.84
C PHE A 61 9.68 10.03 10.60
N PHE A 62 8.66 10.24 11.43
CA PHE A 62 7.35 9.62 11.24
C PHE A 62 6.63 10.13 9.99
N ILE A 63 6.68 11.43 9.70
CA ILE A 63 6.08 12.00 8.48
C ILE A 63 6.76 11.47 7.21
N ASN A 64 8.10 11.37 7.20
CA ASN A 64 8.83 10.75 6.10
C ASN A 64 8.46 9.26 5.94
N THR A 65 8.31 8.54 7.04
CA THR A 65 7.89 7.13 7.00
C THR A 65 6.46 6.99 6.46
N ALA A 66 5.54 7.88 6.87
CA ALA A 66 4.19 7.96 6.31
C ALA A 66 4.21 8.27 4.80
N PHE A 67 5.11 9.15 4.37
CA PHE A 67 5.29 9.49 2.97
C PHE A 67 5.75 8.27 2.15
N PHE A 68 6.81 7.58 2.58
CA PHE A 68 7.29 6.37 1.89
C PHE A 68 6.25 5.25 1.86
N THR A 69 5.54 5.02 2.97
CA THR A 69 4.48 3.99 3.02
C THR A 69 3.33 4.32 2.08
N SER A 70 2.91 5.59 1.98
CA SER A 70 1.88 6.01 1.02
C SER A 70 2.31 5.81 -0.45
N GLN A 71 3.58 6.07 -0.78
CA GLN A 71 4.13 5.78 -2.11
C GLN A 71 4.12 4.29 -2.43
N ILE A 72 4.52 3.43 -1.48
CA ILE A 72 4.49 1.97 -1.64
C ILE A 72 3.06 1.49 -1.94
N VAL A 73 2.06 2.03 -1.22
CA VAL A 73 0.65 1.71 -1.45
C VAL A 73 0.19 2.16 -2.84
N LEU A 74 0.49 3.40 -3.23
CA LEU A 74 0.13 3.94 -4.55
C LEU A 74 0.75 3.13 -5.69
N ILE A 75 2.03 2.76 -5.58
CA ILE A 75 2.72 1.92 -6.56
C ILE A 75 2.07 0.53 -6.64
N SER A 76 1.73 -0.05 -5.49
CA SER A 76 1.11 -1.37 -5.42
C SER A 76 -0.33 -1.41 -5.96
N LEU A 77 -1.00 -0.26 -6.02
CA LEU A 77 -2.32 -0.08 -6.62
C LEU A 77 -2.28 0.12 -8.13
N ILE A 78 -1.10 0.33 -8.76
CA ILE A 78 -1.01 0.43 -10.22
C ILE A 78 -1.45 -0.91 -10.83
N PRO A 79 -2.47 -0.94 -11.72
CA PRO A 79 -3.05 -2.17 -12.22
C PRO A 79 -2.20 -2.83 -13.33
N ILE A 80 -0.96 -3.22 -13.01
CA ILE A 80 -0.08 -3.98 -13.90
C ILE A 80 -0.44 -5.48 -13.81
N ARG A 81 -0.20 -6.24 -14.88
CA ARG A 81 -0.40 -7.70 -14.90
C ARG A 81 0.38 -8.35 -13.74
N LEU A 82 -0.32 -9.08 -12.86
CA LEU A 82 0.17 -9.71 -11.61
C LEU A 82 0.39 -8.78 -10.40
N SER A 83 -0.05 -7.53 -10.45
CA SER A 83 -0.03 -6.61 -9.30
C SER A 83 -1.23 -6.80 -8.36
N ASN A 84 -1.07 -6.37 -7.10
CA ASN A 84 -2.18 -6.28 -6.13
C ASN A 84 -3.31 -5.39 -6.65
N GLY A 85 -2.98 -4.24 -7.26
CA GLY A 85 -3.96 -3.35 -7.87
C GLY A 85 -4.83 -4.03 -8.93
N HIS A 86 -4.24 -4.84 -9.81
CA HIS A 86 -4.97 -5.58 -10.84
C HIS A 86 -5.92 -6.64 -10.27
N PHE A 87 -5.49 -7.35 -9.22
CA PHE A 87 -6.33 -8.35 -8.56
C PHE A 87 -7.51 -7.72 -7.83
N ILE A 88 -7.29 -6.60 -7.15
CA ILE A 88 -8.33 -5.86 -6.43
C ILE A 88 -9.31 -5.24 -7.42
N LEU A 89 -8.82 -4.59 -8.48
CA LEU A 89 -9.65 -3.99 -9.53
C LEU A 89 -10.57 -5.04 -10.18
N LYS A 90 -10.03 -6.23 -10.49
CA LYS A 90 -10.84 -7.33 -11.04
C LYS A 90 -11.86 -7.84 -10.03
N TRP A 91 -11.52 -7.89 -8.74
CA TRP A 91 -12.40 -8.39 -7.69
C TRP A 91 -13.55 -7.42 -7.38
N HIS A 92 -13.24 -6.17 -7.02
CA HIS A 92 -14.21 -5.13 -6.69
C HIS A 92 -13.67 -3.73 -7.02
N TRP A 93 -14.30 -3.07 -7.99
CA TRP A 93 -13.94 -1.72 -8.41
C TRP A 93 -14.10 -0.68 -7.28
N SER A 94 -15.15 -0.77 -6.47
CA SER A 94 -15.38 0.15 -5.35
C SER A 94 -14.30 0.08 -4.27
N ILE A 95 -13.79 -1.12 -3.97
CA ILE A 95 -12.72 -1.28 -2.97
C ILE A 95 -11.43 -0.66 -3.53
N PHE A 96 -11.14 -0.90 -4.81
CA PHE A 96 -9.99 -0.30 -5.48
C PHE A 96 -10.02 1.23 -5.44
N THR A 97 -11.15 1.85 -5.77
CA THR A 97 -11.27 3.32 -5.76
C THR A 97 -11.14 3.89 -4.35
N ILE A 98 -11.77 3.28 -3.34
CA ILE A 98 -11.63 3.70 -1.93
C ILE A 98 -10.16 3.65 -1.50
N MET A 99 -9.43 2.58 -1.84
CA MET A 99 -8.03 2.44 -1.46
C MET A 99 -7.14 3.49 -2.12
N ILE A 100 -7.38 3.83 -3.39
CA ILE A 100 -6.68 4.92 -4.07
C ILE A 100 -6.95 6.26 -3.38
N VAL A 101 -8.22 6.56 -3.10
CA VAL A 101 -8.61 7.83 -2.47
C VAL A 101 -7.94 7.97 -1.10
N ILE A 102 -7.96 6.93 -0.28
CA ILE A 102 -7.32 6.97 1.04
C ILE A 102 -5.80 7.08 0.91
N ALA A 103 -5.16 6.32 0.02
CA ALA A 103 -3.72 6.38 -0.19
C ALA A 103 -3.26 7.76 -0.67
N LEU A 104 -4.02 8.40 -1.58
CA LEU A 104 -3.79 9.78 -2.00
C LEU A 104 -3.99 10.77 -0.86
N ALA A 105 -5.02 10.59 -0.03
CA ALA A 105 -5.27 11.46 1.13
C ALA A 105 -4.11 11.39 2.13
N VAL A 106 -3.57 10.20 2.40
CA VAL A 106 -2.37 10.01 3.25
C VAL A 106 -1.16 10.70 2.59
N PHE A 107 -0.92 10.49 1.30
CA PHE A 107 0.20 11.10 0.58
C PHE A 107 0.14 12.64 0.63
N ILE A 108 -1.02 13.23 0.29
CA ILE A 108 -1.23 14.68 0.35
C ILE A 108 -1.10 15.19 1.79
N GLY A 109 -1.67 14.48 2.77
CA GLY A 109 -1.56 14.82 4.19
C GLY A 109 -0.12 14.88 4.67
N THR A 110 0.73 13.94 4.25
CA THR A 110 2.17 13.97 4.59
C THR A 110 2.91 15.14 3.96
N ILE A 111 2.58 15.51 2.72
CA ILE A 111 3.18 16.68 2.05
C ILE A 111 2.75 17.96 2.76
N LEU A 112 1.46 18.12 3.05
CA LEU A 112 0.96 19.30 3.74
C LEU A 112 1.61 19.43 5.12
N LEU A 113 1.64 18.36 5.92
CA LEU A 113 2.28 18.41 7.23
C LEU A 113 3.78 18.66 7.12
N GLY A 114 4.47 18.08 6.13
CA GLY A 114 5.89 18.32 5.90
C GLY A 114 6.21 19.76 5.50
N VAL A 115 5.31 20.43 4.77
CA VAL A 115 5.49 21.82 4.31
C VAL A 115 5.03 22.86 5.36
N PHE A 116 3.98 22.55 6.13
CA PHE A 116 3.36 23.52 7.04
C PHE A 116 3.76 23.36 8.52
N SER A 117 4.31 22.21 8.92
CA SER A 117 4.60 21.94 10.34
C SER A 117 6.06 22.19 10.74
N PHE A 118 6.95 22.50 9.78
CA PHE A 118 8.38 22.71 10.01
C PHE A 118 8.96 23.84 9.16
#